data_AF-A0A9Q4KS02-F1
#
_entry.id   AF-A0A9Q4KS02-F1
#
_cell.length_a   1.000
_cell.length_b   1.000
_cell.length_c   1.000
_cell.angle_alpha   90.00
_cell.angle_beta   90.00
_cell.angle_gamma   90.00
#
_symmetry.space_group_name_H-M   'P 1'
#
loop_
_entity.id
_entity.type
_entity.pdbx_description
1 polymer ?
#
loop_
_entity_poly.entity_id
_entity_poly.type
_entity_poly.pdbx_seq_one_letter_code
_entity_poly.pdbx_strand_id
1 'polypeptide(L)'
;MVNRITGIVLVGLCLCLLSAGCTTTPDEPAATPGDAEMTTLLENATADVFAGLSQLQESNAKSAEKLSESGITGDAAGEVLQEKLAGVSPDVISSLVIDSKGIVTAAAPVHYDTIIGTDLSYQPGAQYTNEVKEPVLSDLFMLEEGFAGVALNYPVFSGDTYLGYTSLTFRPEIFLRQYFRPLTEETGYEFMVLQTDGTILYETNEEEVAKNTFTDPLYQSTEIPRLAEKVVAESSGRGEYTFWDGDWKREAVREIFWSTVSFDGTEWRVAVIHNVDDSASPTPVPTPRADETLDADIASMTIFVEEATVFAQQNGRDVALQAFNDPEGDFIDGELYIFAYDMNGTTLAHPYQSGIVGENRMKLADENGLEIAKSCMDIVARGGGYLYFTFPNPSENYREELKIVTIRPVDETWYVGSGIYIPEMNVALNQTAIDALVSRVKEAQAFALTSSAYGNESELFAAMSDRFGNGADYVFAYDMIGTCLNLPFQPEMTGVDRLNFTDAYGVEAVKLEIDAAQRGGGCVYVVCENPDTGNEELRFCYVAPVLDEYFVGSGIYAGEVA
;
A
#
# COMPACT_ATOMS: atom_id res chain seq x y z
N MET A 1 -53.79 -27.18 -18.22
CA MET A 1 -53.13 -28.45 -17.85
C MET A 1 -51.70 -28.31 -18.36
N VAL A 2 -50.73 -27.84 -17.57
CA VAL A 2 -50.17 -28.39 -16.30
C VAL A 2 -49.45 -29.72 -16.52
N ASN A 3 -48.14 -29.61 -16.76
CA ASN A 3 -47.01 -30.38 -16.18
C ASN A 3 -45.75 -29.85 -16.91
N ARG A 4 -44.83 -29.09 -16.29
CA ARG A 4 -43.90 -29.47 -15.19
C ARG A 4 -43.18 -30.79 -15.45
N ILE A 5 -42.01 -30.71 -16.08
CA ILE A 5 -40.86 -31.57 -15.80
C ILE A 5 -39.66 -30.65 -15.57
N THR A 6 -39.00 -30.82 -14.44
CA THR A 6 -37.86 -30.02 -13.99
C THR A 6 -36.61 -30.40 -14.77
N GLY A 7 -35.92 -29.43 -15.37
CA GLY A 7 -34.58 -29.64 -15.93
C GLY A 7 -33.56 -29.64 -14.80
N ILE A 8 -32.92 -30.78 -14.54
CA ILE A 8 -31.78 -30.88 -13.62
C ILE A 8 -30.53 -30.44 -14.40
N VAL A 9 -29.86 -29.39 -13.94
CA VAL A 9 -28.50 -29.05 -14.38
C VAL A 9 -27.57 -30.11 -13.79
N LEU A 10 -27.00 -30.95 -14.65
CA LEU A 10 -26.04 -31.97 -14.26
C LEU A 10 -24.62 -31.39 -14.37
N VAL A 11 -24.01 -31.03 -13.25
CA VAL A 11 -22.59 -30.63 -13.22
C VAL A 11 -21.74 -31.88 -13.52
N GLY A 12 -21.20 -31.94 -14.74
CA GLY A 12 -20.38 -33.04 -15.22
C GLY A 12 -18.95 -32.96 -14.71
N LEU A 13 -18.71 -33.39 -13.48
CA LEU A 13 -17.36 -33.50 -12.90
C LEU A 13 -16.54 -34.56 -13.65
N CYS A 14 -15.74 -34.15 -14.64
CA CYS A 14 -14.88 -35.05 -15.40
C CYS A 14 -13.59 -35.39 -14.64
N LEU A 15 -13.65 -36.35 -13.72
CA LEU A 15 -12.44 -37.03 -13.22
C LEU A 15 -11.78 -37.82 -14.37
N CYS A 16 -10.75 -37.23 -14.98
CA CYS A 16 -9.81 -37.99 -15.82
C CYS A 16 -8.72 -38.61 -14.94
N LEU A 17 -9.07 -39.69 -14.23
CA LEU A 17 -8.10 -40.59 -13.62
C LEU A 17 -7.32 -41.33 -14.72
N LEU A 18 -6.13 -40.84 -15.07
CA LEU A 18 -5.14 -41.57 -15.86
C LEU A 18 -3.98 -42.03 -14.97
N SER A 19 -4.16 -43.21 -14.37
CA SER A 19 -3.06 -43.97 -13.80
C SER A 19 -2.42 -44.87 -14.86
N ALA A 20 -1.18 -44.57 -15.26
CA ALA A 20 -0.13 -45.56 -15.56
C ALA A 20 1.14 -44.90 -16.12
N GLY A 21 2.30 -45.15 -15.50
CA GLY A 21 3.59 -45.02 -16.17
C GLY A 21 4.68 -44.31 -15.37
N CYS A 22 5.22 -44.97 -14.33
CA CYS A 22 6.49 -44.54 -13.78
C CYS A 22 7.61 -44.72 -14.83
N THR A 23 8.06 -43.62 -15.42
CA THR A 23 9.39 -43.51 -16.01
C THR A 23 10.13 -42.40 -15.28
N THR A 24 10.72 -42.75 -14.14
CA THR A 24 11.63 -41.86 -13.41
C THR A 24 12.80 -41.50 -14.33
N THR A 25 12.87 -40.23 -14.72
CA THR A 25 14.10 -39.60 -15.20
C THR A 25 15.14 -39.69 -14.08
N PRO A 26 16.31 -40.31 -14.33
CA PRO A 26 17.36 -40.38 -13.31
C PRO A 26 18.10 -39.04 -13.28
N ASP A 27 17.72 -38.17 -12.34
CA ASP A 27 18.56 -37.14 -11.67
C ASP A 27 17.72 -36.14 -10.84
N GLU A 28 16.40 -36.33 -10.69
CA GLU A 28 15.60 -35.51 -9.78
C GLU A 28 15.87 -35.90 -8.30
N PRO A 29 16.27 -34.96 -7.42
CA PRO A 29 16.46 -35.24 -6.00
C PRO A 29 15.13 -35.64 -5.34
N ALA A 30 15.21 -36.45 -4.28
CA ALA A 30 14.00 -36.89 -3.58
C ALA A 30 13.33 -35.71 -2.87
N ALA A 31 12.04 -35.49 -3.14
CA ALA A 31 11.27 -34.39 -2.56
C ALA A 31 11.36 -34.36 -1.02
N THR A 32 11.66 -33.19 -0.47
CA THR A 32 11.76 -32.99 0.98
C THR A 32 10.38 -32.73 1.61
N PRO A 33 10.25 -32.75 2.95
CA PRO A 33 9.02 -32.32 3.62
C PRO A 33 8.63 -30.86 3.33
N GLY A 34 9.60 -29.96 3.10
CA GLY A 34 9.36 -28.56 2.73
C GLY A 34 8.77 -28.45 1.32
N ASP A 35 9.27 -29.23 0.36
CA ASP A 35 8.72 -29.29 -1.01
C ASP A 35 7.20 -29.59 -1.00
N ALA A 36 6.76 -30.48 -0.11
CA ALA A 36 5.35 -30.86 0.03
C ALA A 36 4.49 -29.75 0.67
N GLU A 37 5.05 -29.00 1.60
CA GLU A 37 4.41 -27.83 2.22
C GLU A 37 4.27 -26.69 1.21
N MET A 38 5.37 -26.29 0.56
CA MET A 38 5.38 -25.26 -0.49
C MET A 38 4.42 -25.61 -1.62
N THR A 39 4.40 -26.87 -2.09
CA THR A 39 3.44 -27.32 -3.12
C THR A 39 1.99 -27.16 -2.64
N THR A 40 1.69 -27.48 -1.37
CA THR A 40 0.34 -27.36 -0.82
C THR A 40 -0.10 -25.89 -0.68
N LEU A 41 0.80 -25.03 -0.20
CA LEU A 41 0.57 -23.57 -0.10
C LEU A 41 0.29 -22.97 -1.48
N LEU A 42 1.10 -23.35 -2.47
CA LEU A 42 0.97 -22.90 -3.85
C LEU A 42 -0.32 -23.39 -4.53
N GLU A 43 -0.73 -24.65 -4.31
CA GLU A 43 -2.01 -25.17 -4.78
C GLU A 43 -3.21 -24.40 -4.18
N ASN A 44 -3.16 -24.10 -2.88
CA ASN A 44 -4.22 -23.32 -2.22
C ASN A 44 -4.25 -21.87 -2.74
N ALA A 45 -3.11 -21.18 -2.73
CA ALA A 45 -3.04 -19.78 -3.12
C ALA A 45 -3.42 -19.54 -4.60
N THR A 46 -3.03 -20.44 -5.50
CA THR A 46 -3.48 -20.39 -6.91
C THR A 46 -4.99 -20.61 -7.06
N ALA A 47 -5.58 -21.50 -6.26
CA ALA A 47 -7.03 -21.72 -6.24
C ALA A 47 -7.79 -20.50 -5.69
N ASP A 48 -7.29 -19.86 -4.64
CA ASP A 48 -7.91 -18.68 -4.02
C ASP A 48 -7.85 -17.45 -4.94
N VAL A 49 -6.70 -17.18 -5.58
CA VAL A 49 -6.57 -16.12 -6.59
C VAL A 49 -7.51 -16.36 -7.77
N PHE A 50 -7.60 -17.60 -8.28
CA PHE A 50 -8.55 -17.96 -9.34
C PHE A 50 -10.01 -17.75 -8.91
N ALA A 51 -10.36 -18.08 -7.66
CA ALA A 51 -11.70 -17.89 -7.11
C ALA A 51 -12.04 -16.40 -6.96
N GLY A 52 -11.10 -15.56 -6.51
CA GLY A 52 -11.25 -14.11 -6.44
C GLY A 52 -11.53 -13.48 -7.81
N LEU A 53 -10.69 -13.80 -8.81
CA LEU A 53 -10.89 -13.34 -10.19
C LEU A 53 -12.25 -13.81 -10.76
N SER A 54 -12.63 -15.06 -10.49
CA SER A 54 -13.93 -15.61 -10.88
C SER A 54 -15.11 -14.83 -10.28
N GLN A 55 -15.03 -14.45 -9.00
CA GLN A 55 -16.07 -13.68 -8.32
C GLN A 55 -16.23 -12.28 -8.91
N LEU A 56 -15.11 -11.60 -9.19
CA LEU A 56 -15.13 -10.29 -9.85
C LEU A 56 -15.76 -10.39 -11.25
N GLN A 57 -15.38 -11.41 -12.03
CA GLN A 57 -15.90 -11.59 -13.39
C GLN A 57 -17.39 -12.03 -13.42
N GLU A 58 -17.88 -12.76 -12.41
CA GLU A 58 -19.32 -13.03 -12.24
C GLU A 58 -20.10 -11.72 -11.96
N SER A 59 -19.54 -10.80 -11.19
CA SER A 59 -20.11 -9.46 -10.97
C SER A 59 -20.15 -8.64 -12.27
N ASN A 60 -19.07 -8.71 -13.05
CA ASN A 60 -18.97 -8.08 -14.37
C ASN A 60 -20.02 -8.63 -15.36
N ALA A 61 -20.24 -9.94 -15.38
CA ALA A 61 -21.25 -10.60 -16.20
C ALA A 61 -22.69 -10.14 -15.86
N LYS A 62 -23.02 -10.02 -14.57
CA LYS A 62 -24.33 -9.50 -14.10
C LYS A 62 -24.56 -8.04 -14.50
N SER A 63 -23.51 -7.23 -14.50
CA SER A 63 -23.55 -5.86 -15.00
C SER A 63 -23.76 -5.81 -16.51
N ALA A 64 -23.06 -6.67 -17.27
CA ALA A 64 -23.26 -6.79 -18.71
C ALA A 64 -24.68 -7.24 -19.10
N GLU A 65 -25.30 -8.16 -18.33
CA GLU A 65 -26.71 -8.53 -18.51
C GLU A 65 -27.64 -7.32 -18.34
N LYS A 66 -27.48 -6.52 -17.28
CA LYS A 66 -28.28 -5.30 -17.08
C LYS A 66 -28.07 -4.27 -18.21
N LEU A 67 -26.81 -4.04 -18.60
CA LEU A 67 -26.44 -3.12 -19.69
C LEU A 67 -26.98 -3.58 -21.07
N SER A 68 -27.25 -4.87 -21.25
CA SER A 68 -27.91 -5.38 -22.47
C SER A 68 -29.35 -4.88 -22.65
N GLU A 69 -30.03 -4.60 -21.53
CA GLU A 69 -31.42 -4.16 -21.47
C GLU A 69 -31.53 -2.62 -21.35
N SER A 70 -30.72 -1.99 -20.48
CA SER A 70 -30.74 -0.54 -20.24
C SER A 70 -29.97 0.27 -21.27
N GLY A 71 -28.98 -0.35 -21.95
CA GLY A 71 -28.03 0.33 -22.82
C GLY A 71 -26.76 0.76 -22.10
N ILE A 72 -25.74 1.14 -22.89
CA ILE A 72 -24.36 1.35 -22.43
C ILE A 72 -23.98 2.82 -22.14
N THR A 73 -24.94 3.75 -22.12
CA THR A 73 -24.68 5.21 -22.06
C THR A 73 -25.54 5.93 -21.03
N GLY A 74 -24.96 6.92 -20.35
CA GLY A 74 -25.67 7.86 -19.48
C GLY A 74 -26.04 7.28 -18.12
N ASP A 75 -26.85 8.03 -17.36
CA ASP A 75 -27.09 7.83 -15.93
C ASP A 75 -27.46 6.37 -15.56
N ALA A 76 -28.33 5.72 -16.34
CA ALA A 76 -28.76 4.34 -16.12
C ALA A 76 -27.64 3.30 -16.29
N ALA A 77 -26.63 3.57 -17.12
CA ALA A 77 -25.44 2.75 -17.20
C ALA A 77 -24.53 3.00 -15.99
N GLY A 78 -24.36 4.27 -15.59
CA GLY A 78 -23.62 4.65 -14.38
C GLY A 78 -24.18 4.03 -13.10
N GLU A 79 -25.51 4.01 -12.93
CA GLU A 79 -26.18 3.32 -11.82
C GLU A 79 -25.83 1.82 -11.75
N VAL A 80 -25.79 1.14 -12.91
CA VAL A 80 -25.42 -0.29 -13.00
C VAL A 80 -23.95 -0.52 -12.65
N LEU A 81 -23.05 0.39 -13.01
CA LEU A 81 -21.64 0.33 -12.61
C LEU A 81 -21.46 0.59 -11.11
N GLN A 82 -22.17 1.57 -10.55
CA GLN A 82 -22.13 1.91 -9.14
C GLN A 82 -22.69 0.77 -8.26
N GLU A 83 -23.75 0.09 -8.71
CA GLU A 83 -24.27 -1.12 -8.05
C GLU A 83 -23.28 -2.29 -8.13
N LYS A 84 -22.59 -2.47 -9.27
CA LYS A 84 -21.53 -3.49 -9.42
C LYS A 84 -20.38 -3.24 -8.44
N LEU A 85 -19.88 -2.01 -8.35
CA LEU A 85 -18.80 -1.62 -7.43
C LEU A 85 -19.22 -1.81 -5.96
N ALA A 86 -20.45 -1.45 -5.59
CA ALA A 86 -20.97 -1.67 -4.25
C ALA A 86 -21.15 -3.17 -3.88
N GLY A 87 -21.02 -4.08 -4.85
CA GLY A 87 -21.17 -5.53 -4.66
C GLY A 87 -19.86 -6.33 -4.73
N VAL A 88 -18.69 -5.68 -4.84
CA VAL A 88 -17.35 -6.30 -4.89
C VAL A 88 -16.46 -5.78 -3.74
N SER A 89 -15.20 -6.23 -3.67
CA SER A 89 -14.25 -5.72 -2.66
C SER A 89 -13.98 -4.22 -2.87
N PRO A 90 -13.81 -3.41 -1.81
CA PRO A 90 -13.35 -2.02 -1.91
C PRO A 90 -12.02 -1.83 -2.66
N ASP A 91 -11.20 -2.89 -2.78
CA ASP A 91 -9.94 -2.88 -3.55
C ASP A 91 -10.16 -2.69 -5.07
N VAL A 92 -11.41 -2.82 -5.54
CA VAL A 92 -11.79 -2.56 -6.93
C VAL A 92 -12.13 -1.08 -7.09
N ILE A 93 -11.22 -0.36 -7.74
CA ILE A 93 -11.15 1.11 -7.74
C ILE A 93 -12.20 1.75 -8.66
N SER A 94 -12.39 1.17 -9.85
CA SER A 94 -13.29 1.73 -10.86
C SER A 94 -13.95 0.68 -11.74
N SER A 95 -14.92 1.16 -12.50
CA SER A 95 -15.64 0.39 -13.49
C SER A 95 -16.05 1.30 -14.63
N LEU A 96 -15.87 0.86 -15.87
CA LEU A 96 -16.24 1.61 -17.07
C LEU A 96 -17.25 0.83 -17.92
N VAL A 97 -17.90 1.53 -18.84
CA VAL A 97 -18.42 0.95 -20.09
C VAL A 97 -17.73 1.62 -21.26
N ILE A 98 -17.24 0.82 -22.20
CA ILE A 98 -16.49 1.26 -23.37
C ILE A 98 -17.18 0.69 -24.61
N ASP A 99 -17.52 1.54 -25.57
CA ASP A 99 -18.28 1.13 -26.76
C ASP A 99 -17.43 0.34 -27.78
N SER A 100 -18.11 -0.23 -28.77
CA SER A 100 -17.51 -0.96 -29.90
C SER A 100 -16.50 -0.18 -30.77
N LYS A 101 -16.27 1.11 -30.50
CA LYS A 101 -15.24 1.95 -31.13
C LYS A 101 -14.12 2.33 -30.16
N GLY A 102 -14.18 1.90 -28.90
CA GLY A 102 -13.22 2.25 -27.86
C GLY A 102 -13.56 3.53 -27.09
N ILE A 103 -14.77 4.11 -27.22
CA ILE A 103 -15.13 5.34 -26.50
C ILE A 103 -15.72 4.99 -25.13
N VAL A 104 -15.25 5.64 -24.05
CA VAL A 104 -15.86 5.51 -22.71
C VAL A 104 -17.27 6.12 -22.73
N THR A 105 -18.30 5.36 -22.38
CA THR A 105 -19.71 5.78 -22.42
C THR A 105 -20.39 5.87 -21.06
N ALA A 106 -19.79 5.28 -20.02
CA ALA A 106 -20.14 5.44 -18.61
C ALA A 106 -18.92 5.11 -17.75
N ALA A 107 -18.85 5.70 -16.55
CA ALA A 107 -17.81 5.43 -15.56
C ALA A 107 -18.41 5.40 -14.15
N ALA A 108 -17.75 4.70 -13.23
CA ALA A 108 -18.03 4.76 -11.80
C ALA A 108 -16.73 4.50 -11.00
N PRO A 109 -16.60 5.06 -9.78
CA PRO A 109 -17.52 6.01 -9.15
C PRO A 109 -17.58 7.37 -9.86
N VAL A 110 -18.57 8.19 -9.51
CA VAL A 110 -18.92 9.47 -10.20
C VAL A 110 -17.76 10.47 -10.40
N HIS A 111 -16.68 10.39 -9.63
CA HIS A 111 -15.51 11.25 -9.84
C HIS A 111 -14.75 10.93 -11.15
N TYR A 112 -14.95 9.74 -11.72
CA TYR A 112 -14.47 9.37 -13.06
C TYR A 112 -15.41 9.78 -14.20
N ASP A 113 -16.49 10.53 -13.96
CA ASP A 113 -17.33 11.09 -15.04
C ASP A 113 -16.51 11.94 -16.05
N THR A 114 -15.37 12.47 -15.61
CA THR A 114 -14.43 13.27 -16.41
C THR A 114 -13.79 12.52 -17.59
N ILE A 115 -13.72 11.18 -17.54
CA ILE A 115 -13.19 10.34 -18.64
C ILE A 115 -14.28 9.85 -19.60
N ILE A 116 -15.55 10.17 -19.38
CA ILE A 116 -16.64 9.83 -20.32
C ILE A 116 -16.45 10.63 -21.63
N GLY A 117 -16.43 9.92 -22.75
CA GLY A 117 -16.13 10.46 -24.07
C GLY A 117 -14.66 10.36 -24.49
N THR A 118 -13.76 9.90 -23.62
CA THR A 118 -12.36 9.60 -23.97
C THR A 118 -12.30 8.44 -24.97
N ASP A 119 -11.40 8.56 -25.95
CA ASP A 119 -11.15 7.55 -26.99
C ASP A 119 -9.98 6.65 -26.56
N LEU A 120 -10.28 5.40 -26.22
CA LEU A 120 -9.32 4.36 -25.83
C LEU A 120 -8.95 3.44 -26.99
N SER A 121 -9.42 3.71 -28.21
CA SER A 121 -9.14 2.85 -29.38
C SER A 121 -7.64 2.76 -29.73
N TYR A 122 -6.81 3.62 -29.17
CA TYR A 122 -5.36 3.57 -29.29
C TYR A 122 -4.70 2.54 -28.34
N GLN A 123 -5.39 2.11 -27.27
CA GLN A 123 -4.87 1.18 -26.28
C GLN A 123 -4.96 -0.27 -26.79
N PRO A 124 -3.86 -1.07 -26.75
CA PRO A 124 -3.88 -2.45 -27.24
C PRO A 124 -4.94 -3.35 -26.56
N GLY A 125 -5.14 -3.21 -25.25
CA GLY A 125 -6.17 -3.98 -24.51
C GLY A 125 -7.60 -3.67 -24.95
N ALA A 126 -7.90 -2.40 -25.26
CA ALA A 126 -9.21 -1.97 -25.75
C ALA A 126 -9.47 -2.41 -27.20
N GLN A 127 -8.43 -2.45 -28.05
CA GLN A 127 -8.49 -3.04 -29.38
C GLN A 127 -8.77 -4.55 -29.30
N TYR A 128 -7.98 -5.28 -28.50
CA TYR A 128 -8.09 -6.72 -28.33
C TYR A 128 -9.47 -7.15 -27.81
N THR A 129 -9.94 -6.52 -26.73
CA THR A 129 -11.26 -6.81 -26.13
C THR A 129 -12.41 -6.59 -27.13
N ASN A 130 -12.36 -5.50 -27.91
CA ASN A 130 -13.35 -5.22 -28.97
C ASN A 130 -13.25 -6.16 -30.18
N GLU A 131 -12.10 -6.79 -30.42
CA GLU A 131 -11.90 -7.78 -31.48
C GLU A 131 -12.44 -9.16 -31.05
N VAL A 132 -11.99 -9.68 -29.90
CA VAL A 132 -12.34 -11.03 -29.42
C VAL A 132 -13.77 -11.14 -28.90
N LYS A 133 -14.26 -10.10 -28.20
CA LYS A 133 -15.64 -10.03 -27.65
C LYS A 133 -15.98 -11.19 -26.73
N GLU A 134 -14.97 -11.67 -26.02
CA GLU A 134 -15.02 -12.65 -24.95
C GLU A 134 -14.56 -11.98 -23.64
N PRO A 135 -14.76 -12.60 -22.47
CA PRO A 135 -14.12 -12.20 -21.22
C PRO A 135 -12.59 -12.08 -21.39
N VAL A 136 -11.99 -11.00 -20.88
CA VAL A 136 -10.54 -10.73 -20.96
C VAL A 136 -10.01 -10.20 -19.63
N LEU A 137 -8.92 -10.76 -19.14
CA LEU A 137 -8.07 -10.20 -18.10
C LEU A 137 -6.89 -9.46 -18.75
N SER A 138 -6.68 -8.16 -18.48
CA SER A 138 -5.54 -7.44 -19.05
C SER A 138 -4.21 -7.76 -18.36
N ASP A 139 -3.12 -7.43 -19.06
CA ASP A 139 -1.82 -7.17 -18.45
C ASP A 139 -1.86 -5.92 -17.54
N LEU A 140 -0.82 -5.68 -16.73
CA LEU A 140 -0.65 -4.42 -15.97
C LEU A 140 -0.34 -3.27 -16.94
N PHE A 141 -1.09 -2.16 -16.85
CA PHE A 141 -0.81 -0.97 -17.63
C PHE A 141 -1.30 0.31 -16.93
N MET A 142 -0.89 1.48 -17.45
CA MET A 142 -1.37 2.77 -16.97
C MET A 142 -2.80 3.03 -17.49
N LEU A 143 -3.76 3.08 -16.57
CA LEU A 143 -5.18 3.35 -16.82
C LEU A 143 -5.45 4.87 -16.94
N GLU A 144 -6.51 5.24 -17.66
CA GLU A 144 -6.95 6.65 -17.75
C GLU A 144 -7.48 7.19 -16.43
N GLU A 145 -7.92 6.30 -15.53
CA GLU A 145 -8.23 6.62 -14.14
C GLU A 145 -7.03 7.12 -13.32
N GLY A 146 -5.80 7.08 -13.87
CA GLY A 146 -4.63 7.73 -13.29
C GLY A 146 -3.74 6.84 -12.41
N PHE A 147 -3.89 5.52 -12.49
CA PHE A 147 -3.05 4.55 -11.79
C PHE A 147 -2.61 3.40 -12.71
N ALA A 148 -1.52 2.70 -12.34
CA ALA A 148 -1.15 1.44 -12.97
C ALA A 148 -2.01 0.32 -12.37
N GLY A 149 -2.67 -0.47 -13.20
CA GLY A 149 -3.59 -1.51 -12.74
C GLY A 149 -3.97 -2.50 -13.83
N VAL A 150 -4.88 -3.40 -13.46
CA VAL A 150 -5.39 -4.49 -14.31
C VAL A 150 -6.90 -4.29 -14.52
N ALA A 151 -7.38 -4.61 -15.72
CA ALA A 151 -8.79 -4.54 -16.10
C ALA A 151 -9.35 -5.94 -16.41
N LEU A 152 -10.42 -6.32 -15.72
CA LEU A 152 -11.27 -7.45 -16.10
C LEU A 152 -12.39 -6.91 -16.98
N ASN A 153 -12.45 -7.34 -18.23
CA ASN A 153 -13.41 -6.88 -19.21
C ASN A 153 -14.44 -7.98 -19.49
N TYR A 154 -15.71 -7.60 -19.60
CA TYR A 154 -16.80 -8.48 -19.96
C TYR A 154 -17.64 -7.89 -21.11
N PRO A 155 -17.87 -8.62 -22.22
CA PRO A 155 -18.53 -8.09 -23.41
C PRO A 155 -20.03 -7.88 -23.19
N VAL A 156 -20.57 -6.79 -23.74
CA VAL A 156 -21.99 -6.41 -23.67
C VAL A 156 -22.63 -6.55 -25.05
N PHE A 157 -23.68 -7.37 -25.13
CA PHE A 157 -24.48 -7.60 -26.34
C PHE A 157 -25.94 -7.29 -26.07
N SER A 158 -26.66 -6.70 -27.04
CA SER A 158 -28.13 -6.63 -27.02
C SER A 158 -28.68 -7.48 -28.17
N GLY A 159 -29.22 -8.66 -27.81
CA GLY A 159 -29.41 -9.76 -28.77
C GLY A 159 -28.08 -10.16 -29.41
N ASP A 160 -28.05 -10.32 -30.74
CA ASP A 160 -26.82 -10.62 -31.48
C ASP A 160 -25.93 -9.37 -31.73
N THR A 161 -26.31 -8.19 -31.23
CA THR A 161 -25.60 -6.92 -31.51
C THR A 161 -24.60 -6.61 -30.42
N TYR A 162 -23.31 -6.68 -30.72
CA TYR A 162 -22.24 -6.21 -29.84
C TYR A 162 -22.32 -4.70 -29.64
N LEU A 163 -22.38 -4.25 -28.38
CA LEU A 163 -22.42 -2.83 -28.02
C LEU A 163 -21.05 -2.29 -27.62
N GLY A 164 -20.23 -3.12 -26.97
CA GLY A 164 -18.98 -2.77 -26.32
C GLY A 164 -18.70 -3.73 -25.17
N TYR A 165 -18.00 -3.28 -24.13
CA TYR A 165 -17.72 -4.08 -22.93
C TYR A 165 -17.81 -3.23 -21.66
N THR A 166 -17.97 -3.88 -20.51
CA THR A 166 -17.84 -3.25 -19.19
C THR A 166 -16.62 -3.81 -18.47
N SER A 167 -15.93 -2.97 -17.70
CA SER A 167 -14.72 -3.34 -16.97
C SER A 167 -14.91 -3.35 -15.45
N LEU A 168 -14.02 -4.04 -14.74
CA LEU A 168 -13.64 -3.74 -13.36
C LEU A 168 -12.13 -3.54 -13.34
N THR A 169 -11.67 -2.46 -12.72
CA THR A 169 -10.26 -2.08 -12.67
C THR A 169 -9.75 -2.03 -11.23
N PHE A 170 -8.60 -2.66 -10.98
CA PHE A 170 -8.00 -2.74 -9.65
C PHE A 170 -6.47 -2.74 -9.70
N ARG A 171 -5.89 -2.51 -8.53
CA ARG A 171 -4.46 -2.65 -8.26
C ARG A 171 -4.15 -4.10 -7.89
N PRO A 172 -3.43 -4.87 -8.73
CA PRO A 172 -3.19 -6.28 -8.45
C PRO A 172 -2.42 -6.48 -7.15
N GLU A 173 -1.53 -5.57 -6.78
CA GLU A 173 -0.77 -5.63 -5.54
C GLU A 173 -1.66 -5.57 -4.29
N ILE A 174 -2.75 -4.79 -4.33
CA ILE A 174 -3.74 -4.71 -3.24
C ILE A 174 -4.67 -5.93 -3.27
N PHE A 175 -5.19 -6.28 -4.45
CA PHE A 175 -6.08 -7.43 -4.63
C PHE A 175 -5.41 -8.74 -4.17
N LEU A 176 -4.13 -8.95 -4.51
CA LEU A 176 -3.38 -10.17 -4.21
C LEU A 176 -2.95 -10.25 -2.73
N ARG A 177 -2.64 -9.11 -2.09
CA ARG A 177 -2.22 -9.03 -0.67
C ARG A 177 -3.17 -9.77 0.27
N GLN A 178 -4.49 -9.72 0.02
CA GLN A 178 -5.48 -10.37 0.89
C GLN A 178 -5.35 -11.91 0.96
N TYR A 179 -4.77 -12.53 -0.06
CA TYR A 179 -4.54 -13.97 -0.13
C TYR A 179 -3.16 -14.35 0.42
N PHE A 180 -2.12 -13.58 0.11
CA PHE A 180 -0.73 -13.92 0.44
C PHE A 180 -0.26 -13.42 1.80
N ARG A 181 -0.76 -12.28 2.30
CA ARG A 181 -0.31 -11.73 3.60
C ARG A 181 -0.60 -12.69 4.76
N PRO A 182 -1.80 -13.30 4.89
CA PRO A 182 -2.06 -14.28 5.96
C PRO A 182 -1.18 -15.52 5.87
N LEU A 183 -0.86 -15.99 4.65
CA LEU A 183 0.04 -17.12 4.44
C LEU A 183 1.49 -16.78 4.83
N THR A 184 1.94 -15.57 4.47
CA THR A 184 3.25 -15.04 4.87
C THR A 184 3.35 -14.95 6.40
N GLU A 185 2.35 -14.34 7.04
CA GLU A 185 2.26 -14.20 8.51
C GLU A 185 2.21 -15.56 9.24
N GLU A 186 1.50 -16.56 8.71
CA GLU A 186 1.36 -17.89 9.34
C GLU A 186 2.62 -18.77 9.16
N THR A 187 3.31 -18.66 8.02
CA THR A 187 4.31 -19.66 7.60
C THR A 187 5.74 -19.14 7.46
N GLY A 188 5.93 -17.83 7.24
CA GLY A 188 7.22 -17.24 6.91
C GLY A 188 7.68 -17.46 5.47
N TYR A 189 6.90 -18.14 4.61
CA TYR A 189 7.18 -18.18 3.17
C TYR A 189 6.81 -16.85 2.50
N GLU A 190 7.62 -16.42 1.54
CA GLU A 190 7.36 -15.26 0.68
C GLU A 190 6.60 -15.67 -0.59
N PHE A 191 5.89 -14.73 -1.22
CA PHE A 191 5.04 -15.01 -2.38
C PHE A 191 5.18 -13.96 -3.49
N MET A 192 5.42 -14.43 -4.72
CA MET A 192 5.47 -13.61 -5.93
C MET A 192 4.29 -13.90 -6.85
N VAL A 193 3.79 -12.88 -7.55
CA VAL A 193 2.95 -13.05 -8.74
C VAL A 193 3.56 -12.28 -9.92
N LEU A 194 3.83 -12.99 -11.02
CA LEU A 194 4.58 -12.51 -12.17
C LEU A 194 3.77 -12.68 -13.46
N GLN A 195 3.73 -11.65 -14.31
CA GLN A 195 3.24 -11.75 -15.68
C GLN A 195 4.25 -12.49 -16.60
N THR A 196 3.77 -13.02 -17.72
CA THR A 196 4.64 -13.71 -18.70
C THR A 196 5.60 -12.79 -19.46
N ASP A 197 5.44 -11.46 -19.35
CA ASP A 197 6.39 -10.45 -19.82
C ASP A 197 7.49 -10.11 -18.80
N GLY A 198 7.47 -10.75 -17.62
CA GLY A 198 8.42 -10.57 -16.53
C GLY A 198 8.06 -9.46 -15.53
N THR A 199 6.89 -8.82 -15.65
CA THR A 199 6.44 -7.76 -14.73
C THR A 199 5.87 -8.35 -13.44
N ILE A 200 6.32 -7.85 -12.29
CA ILE A 200 5.89 -8.30 -10.95
C ILE A 200 4.59 -7.58 -10.57
N LEU A 201 3.53 -8.35 -10.34
CA LEU A 201 2.20 -7.88 -9.92
C LEU A 201 2.03 -7.82 -8.40
N TYR A 202 2.72 -8.71 -7.70
CA TYR A 202 2.76 -8.80 -6.25
C TYR A 202 4.09 -9.45 -5.85
N GLU A 203 4.67 -8.99 -4.77
CA GLU A 203 5.79 -9.63 -4.07
C GLU A 203 5.59 -9.34 -2.58
N THR A 204 6.03 -10.24 -1.69
CA THR A 204 5.99 -10.02 -0.24
C THR A 204 6.83 -8.80 0.14
N ASN A 205 7.93 -8.56 -0.56
CA ASN A 205 8.66 -7.29 -0.52
C ASN A 205 8.09 -6.29 -1.55
N GLU A 206 7.40 -5.26 -1.05
CA GLU A 206 6.71 -4.28 -1.90
C GLU A 206 7.63 -3.42 -2.78
N GLU A 207 8.95 -3.37 -2.50
CA GLU A 207 9.90 -2.64 -3.34
C GLU A 207 10.21 -3.33 -4.68
N GLU A 208 9.78 -4.58 -4.86
CA GLU A 208 9.90 -5.31 -6.13
C GLU A 208 8.64 -5.24 -7.00
N VAL A 209 7.51 -4.78 -6.44
CA VAL A 209 6.24 -4.62 -7.16
C VAL A 209 6.38 -3.64 -8.33
N ALA A 210 5.78 -4.00 -9.47
CA ALA A 210 5.86 -3.30 -10.75
C ALA A 210 7.27 -3.19 -11.38
N LYS A 211 8.32 -3.76 -10.77
CA LYS A 211 9.59 -3.99 -11.48
C LYS A 211 9.44 -5.11 -12.49
N ASN A 212 10.35 -5.16 -13.47
CA ASN A 212 10.34 -6.18 -14.51
C ASN A 212 11.65 -6.97 -14.52
N THR A 213 11.54 -8.27 -14.28
CA THR A 213 12.65 -9.23 -14.11
C THR A 213 13.63 -9.32 -15.30
N PHE A 214 13.22 -8.86 -16.49
CA PHE A 214 14.09 -8.83 -17.68
C PHE A 214 14.73 -7.47 -17.95
N THR A 215 14.19 -6.36 -17.44
CA THR A 215 14.59 -5.00 -17.85
C THR A 215 14.98 -4.07 -16.71
N ASP A 216 14.55 -4.34 -15.47
CA ASP A 216 14.91 -3.52 -14.32
C ASP A 216 16.41 -3.66 -14.00
N PRO A 217 17.16 -2.55 -13.80
CA PRO A 217 18.59 -2.56 -13.46
C PRO A 217 18.95 -3.47 -12.29
N LEU A 218 18.06 -3.61 -11.30
CA LEU A 218 18.25 -4.45 -10.11
C LEU A 218 18.60 -5.91 -10.47
N TYR A 219 17.95 -6.45 -11.50
CA TYR A 219 18.12 -7.86 -11.89
C TYR A 219 19.21 -8.06 -12.96
N GLN A 220 19.68 -7.01 -13.63
CA GLN A 220 20.59 -7.15 -14.78
C GLN A 220 21.98 -7.72 -14.45
N SER A 221 22.42 -7.63 -13.19
CA SER A 221 23.71 -8.15 -12.73
C SER A 221 23.62 -9.53 -12.06
N THR A 222 22.43 -10.11 -11.93
CA THR A 222 22.18 -11.37 -11.21
C THR A 222 21.79 -12.50 -12.18
N GLU A 223 21.47 -13.68 -11.65
CA GLU A 223 20.93 -14.78 -12.46
C GLU A 223 19.40 -14.72 -12.65
N ILE A 224 18.72 -13.75 -12.01
CA ILE A 224 17.26 -13.58 -12.05
C ILE A 224 16.70 -13.55 -13.48
N PRO A 225 17.26 -12.82 -14.47
CA PRO A 225 16.68 -12.80 -15.82
C PRO A 225 16.62 -14.19 -16.47
N ARG A 226 17.58 -15.07 -16.15
CA ARG A 226 17.63 -16.45 -16.66
C ARG A 226 16.69 -17.38 -15.90
N LEU A 227 16.48 -17.16 -14.60
CA LEU A 227 15.41 -17.83 -13.86
C LEU A 227 14.03 -17.40 -14.37
N ALA A 228 13.83 -16.11 -14.60
CA ALA A 228 12.61 -15.54 -15.17
C ALA A 228 12.30 -16.14 -16.55
N GLU A 229 13.29 -16.31 -17.44
CA GLU A 229 13.13 -17.03 -18.71
C GLU A 229 12.52 -18.43 -18.52
N LYS A 230 12.91 -19.15 -17.45
CA LYS A 230 12.36 -20.47 -17.11
C LYS A 230 10.95 -20.35 -16.52
N VAL A 231 10.74 -19.45 -15.56
CA VAL A 231 9.45 -19.24 -14.88
C VAL A 231 8.35 -18.84 -15.87
N VAL A 232 8.63 -17.94 -16.83
CA VAL A 232 7.62 -17.56 -17.84
C VAL A 232 7.39 -18.66 -18.88
N ALA A 233 8.39 -19.50 -19.19
CA ALA A 233 8.28 -20.57 -20.19
C ALA A 233 7.60 -21.85 -19.67
N GLU A 234 7.68 -22.13 -18.37
CA GLU A 234 7.13 -23.34 -17.74
C GLU A 234 5.88 -22.98 -16.90
N SER A 235 4.75 -23.66 -17.12
CA SER A 235 3.50 -23.39 -16.38
C SER A 235 3.58 -23.71 -14.88
N SER A 236 4.54 -24.54 -14.48
CA SER A 236 4.81 -24.89 -13.09
C SER A 236 6.22 -25.48 -12.99
N GLY A 237 6.90 -25.25 -11.88
CA GLY A 237 8.24 -25.81 -11.68
C GLY A 237 8.86 -25.39 -10.35
N ARG A 238 10.16 -25.71 -10.21
CA ARG A 238 11.01 -25.21 -9.12
C ARG A 238 12.35 -24.69 -9.65
N GLY A 239 13.01 -23.85 -8.88
CA GLY A 239 14.33 -23.32 -9.15
C GLY A 239 15.01 -22.86 -7.87
N GLU A 240 16.33 -22.74 -7.93
CA GLU A 240 17.16 -22.08 -6.92
C GLU A 240 17.84 -20.89 -7.59
N TYR A 241 18.08 -19.84 -6.83
CA TYR A 241 18.80 -18.64 -7.26
C TYR A 241 19.44 -17.93 -6.07
N THR A 242 20.48 -17.13 -6.32
CA THR A 242 21.05 -16.23 -5.31
C THR A 242 20.52 -14.82 -5.52
N PHE A 243 19.92 -14.24 -4.47
CA PHE A 243 19.47 -12.85 -4.44
C PHE A 243 19.42 -12.36 -2.99
N TRP A 244 19.03 -11.09 -2.77
CA TRP A 244 18.71 -10.60 -1.43
C TRP A 244 17.61 -11.45 -0.80
N ASP A 245 17.70 -11.74 0.50
CA ASP A 245 16.58 -12.32 1.25
C ASP A 245 15.35 -11.37 1.24
N GLY A 246 14.22 -11.77 1.81
CA GLY A 246 13.06 -10.86 1.97
C GLY A 246 13.45 -9.57 2.72
N ASP A 247 14.12 -9.69 3.87
CA ASP A 247 15.59 -9.66 4.03
C ASP A 247 16.44 -8.85 3.04
N TRP A 248 16.39 -7.52 2.95
CA TRP A 248 17.47 -6.79 2.25
C TRP A 248 18.77 -6.66 3.08
N LYS A 249 19.07 -7.68 3.90
CA LYS A 249 20.24 -7.74 4.77
C LYS A 249 21.42 -8.46 4.13
N ARG A 250 21.21 -9.54 3.37
CA ARG A 250 22.28 -10.36 2.80
C ARG A 250 21.88 -10.95 1.45
N GLU A 251 22.86 -11.45 0.70
CA GLU A 251 22.55 -12.44 -0.34
C GLU A 251 22.30 -13.81 0.31
N ALA A 252 21.20 -14.45 -0.07
CA ALA A 252 20.81 -15.79 0.36
C ALA A 252 20.61 -16.70 -0.88
N VAL A 253 20.78 -18.01 -0.70
CA VAL A 253 20.29 -18.99 -1.67
C VAL A 253 18.80 -19.17 -1.42
N ARG A 254 18.00 -18.78 -2.42
CA ARG A 254 16.54 -18.78 -2.36
C ARG A 254 16.01 -19.87 -3.28
N GLU A 255 15.03 -20.61 -2.80
CA GLU A 255 14.32 -21.60 -3.60
C GLU A 255 12.91 -21.09 -3.88
N ILE A 256 12.49 -21.25 -5.15
CA ILE A 256 11.20 -20.84 -5.67
C ILE A 256 10.46 -22.04 -6.24
N PHE A 257 9.20 -22.20 -5.86
CA PHE A 257 8.23 -23.08 -6.53
C PHE A 257 7.17 -22.21 -7.17
N TRP A 258 6.79 -22.48 -8.43
CA TRP A 258 5.73 -21.74 -9.11
C TRP A 258 4.72 -22.65 -9.79
N SER A 259 3.54 -22.09 -9.98
CA SER A 259 2.39 -22.64 -10.70
C SER A 259 1.70 -21.51 -11.47
N THR A 260 0.64 -21.81 -12.22
CA THR A 260 -0.04 -20.83 -13.08
C THR A 260 -1.51 -20.70 -12.75
N VAL A 261 -1.94 -19.46 -12.60
CA VAL A 261 -3.35 -19.08 -12.72
C VAL A 261 -3.59 -18.65 -14.17
N SER A 262 -4.31 -19.47 -14.93
CA SER A 262 -4.78 -19.12 -16.29
C SER A 262 -6.22 -18.63 -16.18
N PHE A 263 -6.48 -17.35 -16.49
CA PHE A 263 -7.79 -16.72 -16.35
C PHE A 263 -8.06 -15.78 -17.54
N ASP A 264 -9.22 -15.94 -18.20
CA ASP A 264 -9.69 -15.11 -19.32
C ASP A 264 -8.63 -14.74 -20.37
N GLY A 265 -7.86 -15.76 -20.80
CA GLY A 265 -6.83 -15.65 -21.84
C GLY A 265 -5.44 -15.24 -21.35
N THR A 266 -5.30 -14.86 -20.09
CA THR A 266 -4.05 -14.37 -19.48
C THR A 266 -3.51 -15.36 -18.46
N GLU A 267 -2.19 -15.45 -18.36
CA GLU A 267 -1.49 -16.31 -17.40
C GLU A 267 -0.67 -15.48 -16.41
N TRP A 268 -0.88 -15.73 -15.11
CA TRP A 268 -0.02 -15.26 -14.05
C TRP A 268 0.73 -16.45 -13.44
N ARG A 269 2.05 -16.31 -13.30
CA ARG A 269 2.88 -17.25 -12.52
C ARG A 269 2.75 -16.84 -11.06
N VAL A 270 2.14 -17.68 -10.24
CA VAL A 270 2.14 -17.53 -8.78
C VAL A 270 3.30 -18.36 -8.26
N ALA A 271 4.07 -17.82 -7.33
CA ALA A 271 5.21 -18.51 -6.74
C ALA A 271 5.25 -18.37 -5.22
N VAL A 272 5.88 -19.34 -4.58
CA VAL A 272 6.20 -19.36 -3.16
C VAL A 272 7.72 -19.55 -3.01
N ILE A 273 8.33 -18.77 -2.12
CA ILE A 273 9.77 -18.57 -2.01
C ILE A 273 10.21 -18.76 -0.56
N HIS A 274 11.39 -19.35 -0.35
CA HIS A 274 12.09 -19.35 0.96
C HIS A 274 13.60 -19.29 0.80
N ASN A 275 14.29 -18.90 1.87
CA ASN A 275 15.73 -19.01 1.99
C ASN A 275 16.11 -20.43 2.41
N VAL A 276 16.95 -21.11 1.62
CA VAL A 276 17.35 -22.52 1.83
C VAL A 276 18.08 -22.73 3.17
N ASP A 277 18.70 -21.69 3.70
CA ASP A 277 19.43 -21.73 4.99
C ASP A 277 18.53 -21.48 6.22
N ASP A 278 17.33 -20.92 6.04
CA ASP A 278 16.49 -20.49 7.16
C ASP A 278 15.50 -21.59 7.55
N SER A 279 15.90 -22.43 8.51
CA SER A 279 14.97 -23.35 9.16
C SER A 279 13.93 -22.57 9.96
N ALA A 280 12.76 -22.34 9.36
CA ALA A 280 11.66 -21.56 9.89
C ALA A 280 11.45 -21.76 11.40
N SER A 281 11.63 -20.69 12.15
CA SER A 281 11.33 -20.60 13.57
C SER A 281 10.32 -19.47 13.75
N PRO A 282 9.18 -19.69 14.46
CA PRO A 282 8.21 -18.63 14.65
C PRO A 282 8.84 -17.52 15.50
N THR A 283 8.87 -16.31 14.95
CA THR A 283 9.35 -15.11 15.64
C THR A 283 8.46 -14.82 16.85
N PRO A 284 9.03 -14.59 18.05
CA PRO A 284 8.25 -14.18 19.19
C PRO A 284 7.85 -12.71 19.06
N VAL A 285 6.56 -12.40 19.21
CA VAL A 285 6.09 -11.01 19.31
C VAL A 285 6.96 -10.25 20.32
N PRO A 286 7.53 -9.08 19.96
CA PRO A 286 8.35 -8.29 20.87
C PRO A 286 7.66 -8.03 22.21
N THR A 287 8.41 -8.13 23.30
CA THR A 287 7.94 -7.66 24.61
C THR A 287 8.09 -6.15 24.63
N PRO A 288 7.07 -5.37 25.07
CA PRO A 288 7.17 -3.92 25.14
C PRO A 288 8.45 -3.44 25.85
N ARG A 289 9.14 -2.43 25.27
CA ARG A 289 10.12 -1.64 26.03
C ARG A 289 9.39 -0.89 27.14
N ALA A 290 10.11 -0.56 28.20
CA ALA A 290 9.61 0.39 29.20
C ALA A 290 9.89 1.83 28.73
N ASP A 291 9.08 2.80 29.15
CA ASP A 291 9.28 4.22 28.78
C ASP A 291 10.71 4.71 29.09
N GLU A 292 11.24 4.39 30.28
CA GLU A 292 12.62 4.73 30.70
C GLU A 292 13.71 4.15 29.77
N THR A 293 13.40 3.10 28.99
CA THR A 293 14.28 2.56 27.95
C THR A 293 14.06 3.25 26.61
N LEU A 294 12.82 3.45 26.17
CA LEU A 294 12.51 4.11 24.90
C LEU A 294 13.08 5.54 24.82
N ASP A 295 12.99 6.32 25.90
CA ASP A 295 13.64 7.65 26.01
C ASP A 295 15.15 7.59 25.77
N ALA A 296 15.82 6.57 26.34
CA ALA A 296 17.26 6.40 26.24
C ALA A 296 17.68 5.95 24.82
N ASP A 297 16.85 5.14 24.16
CA ASP A 297 17.05 4.69 22.80
C ASP A 297 16.83 5.83 21.79
N ILE A 298 15.79 6.66 21.97
CA ILE A 298 15.57 7.88 21.15
C ILE A 298 16.71 8.88 21.32
N ALA A 299 17.22 9.07 22.54
CA ALA A 299 18.39 9.90 22.78
C ALA A 299 19.64 9.35 22.08
N SER A 300 19.84 8.02 22.09
CA SER A 300 20.97 7.35 21.43
C SER A 300 20.90 7.47 19.91
N MET A 301 19.72 7.22 19.32
CA MET A 301 19.40 7.44 17.90
C MET A 301 19.71 8.89 17.47
N THR A 302 19.38 9.87 18.31
CA THR A 302 19.62 11.30 18.03
C THR A 302 21.11 11.64 18.02
N ILE A 303 21.88 11.14 18.99
CA ILE A 303 23.33 11.28 19.00
C ILE A 303 23.95 10.66 17.75
N PHE A 304 23.52 9.46 17.37
CA PHE A 304 24.02 8.75 16.19
C PHE A 304 23.81 9.53 14.87
N VAL A 305 22.64 10.12 14.66
CA VAL A 305 22.36 10.97 13.49
C VAL A 305 23.14 12.31 13.56
N GLU A 306 23.35 12.88 14.76
CA GLU A 306 24.18 14.07 14.93
C GLU A 306 25.67 13.78 14.62
N GLU A 307 26.21 12.64 15.05
CA GLU A 307 27.57 12.19 14.71
C GLU A 307 27.74 11.95 13.20
N ALA A 308 26.76 11.31 12.54
CA ALA A 308 26.74 11.15 11.09
C ALA A 308 26.66 12.50 10.35
N THR A 309 25.83 13.43 10.82
CA THR A 309 25.72 14.79 10.26
C THR A 309 27.06 15.53 10.36
N VAL A 310 27.71 15.46 11.53
CA VAL A 310 29.03 16.07 11.75
C VAL A 310 30.11 15.41 10.89
N PHE A 311 30.10 14.08 10.76
CA PHE A 311 31.02 13.36 9.88
C PHE A 311 30.86 13.79 8.42
N ALA A 312 29.62 13.92 7.94
CA ALA A 312 29.32 14.36 6.59
C ALA A 312 29.77 15.80 6.31
N GLN A 313 29.54 16.72 7.25
CA GLN A 313 30.01 18.10 7.16
C GLN A 313 31.54 18.24 7.18
N GLN A 314 32.25 17.35 7.88
CA GLN A 314 33.72 17.39 7.97
C GLN A 314 34.43 16.74 6.78
N ASN A 315 33.89 15.63 6.25
CA ASN A 315 34.55 14.80 5.23
C ASN A 315 34.01 15.04 3.81
N GLY A 316 32.83 15.65 3.68
CA GLY A 316 32.16 15.90 2.41
C GLY A 316 31.30 14.72 1.93
N ARG A 317 30.33 15.04 1.06
CA ARG A 317 29.25 14.15 0.62
C ARG A 317 29.75 12.80 0.08
N ASP A 318 30.72 12.77 -0.83
CA ASP A 318 31.17 11.52 -1.46
C ASP A 318 31.76 10.53 -0.44
N VAL A 319 32.58 11.01 0.51
CA VAL A 319 33.19 10.19 1.57
C VAL A 319 32.13 9.72 2.57
N ALA A 320 31.18 10.60 2.89
CA ALA A 320 30.08 10.30 3.80
C ALA A 320 29.12 9.26 3.22
N LEU A 321 28.68 9.42 1.97
CA LEU A 321 27.83 8.44 1.28
C LEU A 321 28.54 7.11 1.07
N GLN A 322 29.87 7.08 0.89
CA GLN A 322 30.62 5.82 0.89
C GLN A 322 30.54 5.12 2.26
N ALA A 323 30.70 5.86 3.36
CA ALA A 323 30.64 5.29 4.71
C ALA A 323 29.21 4.89 5.15
N PHE A 324 28.18 5.62 4.71
CA PHE A 324 26.78 5.33 5.03
C PHE A 324 26.20 4.16 4.20
N ASN A 325 26.80 3.83 3.06
CA ASN A 325 26.43 2.66 2.25
C ASN A 325 27.32 1.44 2.51
N ASP A 326 28.20 1.47 3.52
CA ASP A 326 29.01 0.32 3.92
C ASP A 326 28.25 -0.53 4.95
N PRO A 327 27.76 -1.73 4.60
CA PRO A 327 27.00 -2.59 5.52
C PRO A 327 27.85 -3.18 6.65
N GLU A 328 29.18 -3.05 6.59
CA GLU A 328 30.11 -3.43 7.68
C GLU A 328 30.74 -2.19 8.37
N GLY A 329 30.25 -0.98 8.07
CA GLY A 329 30.83 0.29 8.52
C GLY A 329 30.33 0.83 9.87
N ASP A 330 31.01 1.87 10.37
CA ASP A 330 30.74 2.51 11.67
C ASP A 330 29.36 3.24 11.76
N PHE A 331 28.60 3.31 10.66
CA PHE A 331 27.29 3.99 10.59
C PHE A 331 26.10 3.02 10.62
N ILE A 332 26.29 1.89 11.31
CA ILE A 332 25.30 0.87 11.60
C ILE A 332 25.52 0.37 13.04
N ASP A 333 24.46 0.33 13.86
CA ASP A 333 24.47 -0.27 15.20
C ASP A 333 23.11 -0.91 15.51
N GLY A 334 23.01 -2.23 15.34
CA GLY A 334 21.76 -2.97 15.51
C GLY A 334 20.68 -2.52 14.53
N GLU A 335 19.56 -1.98 15.06
CA GLU A 335 18.48 -1.40 14.26
C GLU A 335 18.79 0.01 13.72
N LEU A 336 19.80 0.69 14.27
CA LEU A 336 20.23 2.01 13.82
C LEU A 336 21.08 1.91 12.55
N TYR A 337 20.74 2.71 11.55
CA TYR A 337 21.53 2.86 10.32
C TYR A 337 21.27 4.23 9.69
N ILE A 338 22.30 4.79 9.06
CA ILE A 338 22.16 6.08 8.39
C ILE A 338 21.58 5.91 6.99
N PHE A 339 20.34 6.37 6.81
CA PHE A 339 19.79 6.64 5.48
C PHE A 339 20.06 8.10 5.08
N ALA A 340 20.16 8.37 3.78
CA ALA A 340 20.38 9.72 3.25
C ALA A 340 19.61 9.95 1.95
N TYR A 341 19.09 11.16 1.77
CA TYR A 341 18.34 11.59 0.57
C TYR A 341 18.72 13.01 0.17
N ASP A 342 18.60 13.35 -1.12
CA ASP A 342 18.69 14.73 -1.58
C ASP A 342 17.36 15.49 -1.39
N MET A 343 17.38 16.82 -1.57
CA MET A 343 16.17 17.65 -1.43
C MET A 343 15.12 17.45 -2.54
N ASN A 344 15.36 16.55 -3.51
CA ASN A 344 14.36 16.12 -4.48
C ASN A 344 13.75 14.75 -4.08
N GLY A 345 14.13 14.19 -2.93
CA GLY A 345 13.72 12.84 -2.48
C GLY A 345 14.42 11.70 -3.22
N THR A 346 15.57 11.93 -3.85
CA THR A 346 16.38 10.85 -4.42
C THR A 346 17.28 10.22 -3.37
N THR A 347 17.21 8.89 -3.24
CA THR A 347 18.01 8.11 -2.27
C THR A 347 19.50 8.25 -2.55
N LEU A 348 20.28 8.56 -1.53
CA LEU A 348 21.74 8.72 -1.61
C LEU A 348 22.49 7.66 -0.79
N ALA A 349 21.92 7.26 0.34
CA ALA A 349 22.41 6.12 1.10
C ALA A 349 21.26 5.33 1.71
N HIS A 350 21.37 4.00 1.61
CA HIS A 350 20.53 3.06 2.34
C HIS A 350 21.29 1.73 2.46
N PRO A 351 22.04 1.48 3.55
CA PRO A 351 22.99 0.35 3.61
C PRO A 351 22.30 -1.01 3.44
N TYR A 352 21.10 -1.15 4.02
CA TYR A 352 20.25 -2.34 3.88
C TYR A 352 19.31 -2.31 2.67
N GLN A 353 19.41 -1.35 1.76
CA GLN A 353 18.63 -1.35 0.49
C GLN A 353 19.47 -0.67 -0.60
N SER A 354 20.66 -1.19 -0.87
CA SER A 354 21.58 -0.58 -1.83
C SER A 354 21.00 -0.46 -3.26
N GLY A 355 20.02 -1.31 -3.61
CA GLY A 355 19.33 -1.29 -4.90
C GLY A 355 18.50 -0.03 -5.19
N ILE A 356 17.97 0.64 -4.16
CA ILE A 356 17.17 1.89 -4.33
C ILE A 356 18.02 3.16 -4.35
N VAL A 357 19.36 3.06 -4.25
CA VAL A 357 20.26 4.21 -4.31
C VAL A 357 20.22 4.83 -5.72
N GLY A 358 19.83 6.10 -5.79
CA GLY A 358 19.57 6.82 -7.04
C GLY A 358 18.10 6.84 -7.47
N GLU A 359 17.22 6.04 -6.88
CA GLU A 359 15.77 6.12 -7.12
C GLU A 359 15.15 7.36 -6.47
N ASN A 360 14.06 7.87 -7.03
CA ASN A 360 13.31 9.00 -6.46
C ASN A 360 12.09 8.51 -5.66
N ARG A 361 12.11 8.72 -4.35
CA ARG A 361 11.09 8.23 -3.41
C ARG A 361 10.07 9.29 -2.97
N MET A 362 9.86 10.39 -3.71
CA MET A 362 8.88 11.44 -3.35
C MET A 362 7.41 11.00 -3.27
N LYS A 363 7.12 9.76 -3.69
CA LYS A 363 5.81 9.10 -3.54
C LYS A 363 5.75 8.09 -2.39
N LEU A 364 6.83 7.90 -1.64
CA LEU A 364 6.88 6.99 -0.50
C LEU A 364 5.90 7.46 0.57
N ALA A 365 4.98 6.56 0.91
CA ALA A 365 4.04 6.67 2.00
C ALA A 365 4.04 5.35 2.79
N ASP A 366 3.52 5.36 4.01
CA ASP A 366 3.26 4.13 4.75
C ASP A 366 1.96 3.45 4.33
N GLU A 367 1.71 2.24 4.84
CA GLU A 367 0.49 1.46 4.58
C GLU A 367 -0.82 2.20 4.97
N ASN A 368 -0.74 3.23 5.83
CA ASN A 368 -1.89 3.99 6.32
C ASN A 368 -2.07 5.34 5.57
N GLY A 369 -1.17 5.67 4.63
CA GLY A 369 -1.26 6.84 3.77
C GLY A 369 -0.56 8.11 4.28
N LEU A 370 0.31 8.02 5.29
CA LEU A 370 1.20 9.11 5.66
C LEU A 370 2.30 9.26 4.61
N GLU A 371 2.41 10.44 4.00
CA GLU A 371 3.36 10.73 2.92
C GLU A 371 4.81 10.89 3.42
N ILE A 372 5.46 9.80 3.86
CA ILE A 372 6.78 9.75 4.52
C ILE A 372 7.77 10.73 3.88
N ALA A 373 8.04 10.61 2.57
CA ALA A 373 9.09 11.40 1.93
C ALA A 373 8.80 12.90 1.94
N LYS A 374 7.53 13.32 1.84
CA LYS A 374 7.14 14.74 1.90
C LYS A 374 7.25 15.28 3.32
N SER A 375 6.75 14.53 4.30
CA SER A 375 6.90 14.87 5.73
C SER A 375 8.38 15.01 6.12
N CYS A 376 9.26 14.16 5.59
CA CYS A 376 10.71 14.31 5.74
C CYS A 376 11.24 15.62 5.14
N MET A 377 10.84 16.03 3.92
CA MET A 377 11.26 17.31 3.34
C MET A 377 10.84 18.50 4.22
N ASP A 378 9.61 18.49 4.72
CA ASP A 378 9.06 19.60 5.52
C ASP A 378 9.80 19.72 6.87
N ILE A 379 10.11 18.60 7.52
CA ILE A 379 10.98 18.55 8.71
C ILE A 379 12.39 19.09 8.41
N VAL A 380 12.99 18.68 7.29
CA VAL A 380 14.33 19.13 6.85
C VAL A 380 14.34 20.64 6.60
N ALA A 381 13.31 21.18 5.95
CA ALA A 381 13.14 22.61 5.71
C ALA A 381 13.04 23.43 7.02
N ARG A 382 12.59 22.80 8.11
CA ARG A 382 12.52 23.39 9.46
C ARG A 382 13.79 23.20 10.30
N GLY A 383 14.83 22.55 9.76
CA GLY A 383 16.12 22.32 10.43
C GLY A 383 16.30 20.90 10.99
N GLY A 384 15.40 19.97 10.66
CA GLY A 384 15.39 18.61 11.21
C GLY A 384 14.50 18.48 12.44
N GLY A 385 14.26 17.24 12.86
CA GLY A 385 13.28 16.88 13.89
C GLY A 385 12.93 15.40 13.82
N TYR A 386 11.83 15.02 14.46
CA TYR A 386 11.37 13.64 14.56
C TYR A 386 10.09 13.40 13.74
N LEU A 387 9.89 12.15 13.30
CA LEU A 387 8.69 11.71 12.60
C LEU A 387 8.34 10.28 12.99
N TYR A 388 7.04 10.00 13.11
CA TYR A 388 6.47 8.66 13.16
C TYR A 388 5.92 8.24 11.80
N PHE A 389 6.11 6.98 11.42
CA PHE A 389 5.40 6.29 10.33
C PHE A 389 5.44 4.78 10.56
N THR A 390 4.54 4.01 9.96
CA THR A 390 4.76 2.55 9.87
C THR A 390 5.77 2.24 8.75
N PHE A 391 6.67 1.30 9.02
CA PHE A 391 7.62 0.80 8.04
C PHE A 391 7.83 -0.69 8.26
N PRO A 392 8.16 -1.47 7.21
CA PRO A 392 8.54 -2.86 7.39
C PRO A 392 9.75 -2.96 8.33
N ASN A 393 9.69 -3.83 9.33
CA ASN A 393 10.83 -4.15 10.21
C ASN A 393 11.59 -5.38 9.68
N PRO A 394 12.82 -5.22 9.17
CA PRO A 394 13.61 -6.35 8.69
C PRO A 394 13.93 -7.38 9.76
N SER A 395 13.92 -7.03 11.05
CA SER A 395 14.17 -7.98 12.15
C SER A 395 12.95 -8.79 12.57
N GLU A 396 11.76 -8.42 12.09
CA GLU A 396 10.47 -9.05 12.40
C GLU A 396 9.73 -9.43 11.10
N ASN A 397 10.45 -10.03 10.15
CA ASN A 397 9.95 -10.55 8.87
C ASN A 397 9.15 -9.53 8.03
N TYR A 398 9.61 -8.27 7.95
CA TYR A 398 8.94 -7.18 7.22
C TYR A 398 7.55 -6.83 7.73
N ARG A 399 7.20 -7.24 8.96
CA ARG A 399 5.98 -6.77 9.60
C ARG A 399 6.00 -5.23 9.66
N GLU A 400 4.90 -4.62 9.23
CA GLU A 400 4.69 -3.19 9.35
C GLU A 400 4.62 -2.82 10.84
N GLU A 401 5.58 -1.99 11.26
CA GLU A 401 5.75 -1.57 12.64
C GLU A 401 5.97 -0.08 12.70
N LEU A 402 5.42 0.56 13.73
CA LEU A 402 5.68 1.96 14.00
C LEU A 402 7.18 2.17 14.16
N LYS A 403 7.71 3.14 13.44
CA LYS A 403 9.09 3.60 13.54
C LYS A 403 9.09 5.06 13.93
N ILE A 404 9.88 5.43 14.93
CA ILE A 404 10.31 6.83 15.10
C ILE A 404 11.62 7.02 14.35
N VAL A 405 11.72 8.09 13.58
CA VAL A 405 12.99 8.54 13.00
C VAL A 405 13.38 9.91 13.54
N THR A 406 14.67 10.20 13.52
CA THR A 406 15.21 11.55 13.66
C THR A 406 15.96 11.92 12.39
N ILE A 407 15.77 13.16 11.94
CA ILE A 407 16.16 13.65 10.61
C ILE A 407 16.94 14.95 10.78
N ARG A 408 18.08 15.08 10.09
CA ARG A 408 18.94 16.27 10.13
C ARG A 408 19.44 16.68 8.73
N PRO A 409 19.28 17.96 8.30
CA PRO A 409 19.97 18.47 7.13
C PRO A 409 21.49 18.42 7.34
N VAL A 410 22.22 17.93 6.35
CA VAL A 410 23.69 18.04 6.33
C VAL A 410 24.07 19.43 5.82
N ASP A 411 23.46 19.83 4.72
CA ASP A 411 23.56 21.14 4.08
C ASP A 411 22.27 21.43 3.26
N GLU A 412 22.27 22.47 2.41
CA GLU A 412 21.12 22.86 1.58
C GLU A 412 20.74 21.84 0.49
N THR A 413 21.53 20.78 0.27
CA THR A 413 21.37 19.84 -0.86
C THR A 413 20.98 18.41 -0.48
N TRP A 414 21.08 18.03 0.80
CA TRP A 414 20.77 16.68 1.29
C TRP A 414 20.68 16.60 2.82
N TYR A 415 20.06 15.54 3.31
CA TYR A 415 19.89 15.24 4.72
C TYR A 415 20.18 13.77 5.03
N VAL A 416 20.33 13.48 6.32
CA VAL A 416 20.50 12.14 6.88
C VAL A 416 19.44 11.85 7.96
N GLY A 417 19.21 10.58 8.24
CA GLY A 417 18.39 10.16 9.37
C GLY A 417 18.66 8.71 9.76
N SER A 418 18.09 8.31 10.90
CA SER A 418 18.03 6.94 11.42
C SER A 418 16.73 6.79 12.19
N GLY A 419 16.30 5.55 12.44
CA GLY A 419 15.11 5.25 13.24
C GLY A 419 15.23 4.01 14.10
N ILE A 420 14.32 3.87 15.05
CA ILE A 420 14.09 2.68 15.87
C ILE A 420 12.63 2.26 15.77
N TYR A 421 12.36 0.96 15.85
CA TYR A 421 11.00 0.43 15.83
C TYR A 421 10.39 0.41 17.24
N ILE A 422 9.08 0.65 17.32
CA ILE A 422 8.29 0.74 18.56
C ILE A 422 7.00 -0.09 18.39
N PRO A 423 7.10 -1.42 18.22
CA PRO A 423 5.96 -2.30 17.94
C PRO A 423 4.86 -2.27 19.02
N GLU A 424 5.19 -1.88 20.24
CA GLU A 424 4.27 -1.71 21.38
C GLU A 424 3.30 -0.52 21.25
N MET A 425 3.56 0.43 20.35
CA MET A 425 2.73 1.63 20.14
C MET A 425 1.87 1.58 18.86
N ASN A 426 1.80 0.44 18.16
CA ASN A 426 1.07 0.32 16.89
C ASN A 426 -0.44 0.65 17.00
N VAL A 427 -0.95 1.50 16.10
CA VAL A 427 -2.40 1.70 15.92
C VAL A 427 -2.97 0.55 15.09
N ALA A 428 -4.00 -0.15 15.59
CA ALA A 428 -4.69 -1.21 14.86
C ALA A 428 -5.65 -0.61 13.80
N LEU A 429 -5.09 -0.20 12.66
CA LEU A 429 -5.83 0.45 11.57
C LEU A 429 -6.36 -0.56 10.54
N ASN A 430 -7.39 -0.12 9.81
CA ASN A 430 -7.87 -0.75 8.58
C ASN A 430 -8.54 0.31 7.72
N GLN A 431 -8.71 0.05 6.42
CA GLN A 431 -9.23 1.03 5.47
C GLN A 431 -10.60 1.60 5.88
N THR A 432 -11.50 0.79 6.45
CA THR A 432 -12.83 1.27 6.90
C THR A 432 -12.71 2.32 8.01
N ALA A 433 -11.75 2.15 8.92
CA ALA A 433 -11.49 3.10 10.00
C ALA A 433 -10.86 4.40 9.46
N ILE A 434 -9.90 4.28 8.54
CA ILE A 434 -9.24 5.42 7.87
C ILE A 434 -10.28 6.22 7.07
N ASP A 435 -11.13 5.56 6.28
CA ASP A 435 -12.19 6.20 5.49
C ASP A 435 -13.20 6.94 6.40
N ALA A 436 -13.58 6.34 7.53
CA ALA A 436 -14.46 6.96 8.51
C ALA A 436 -13.82 8.20 9.18
N LEU A 437 -12.52 8.13 9.48
CA LEU A 437 -11.73 9.27 9.97
C LEU A 437 -11.69 10.40 8.93
N VAL A 438 -11.29 10.11 7.70
CA VAL A 438 -11.23 11.10 6.61
C VAL A 438 -12.61 11.71 6.37
N SER A 439 -13.68 10.91 6.30
CA SER A 439 -15.05 11.39 6.13
C SER A 439 -15.46 12.37 7.24
N ARG A 440 -15.16 12.05 8.51
CA ARG A 440 -15.47 12.91 9.67
C ARG A 440 -14.77 14.27 9.57
N VAL A 441 -13.51 14.28 9.17
CA VAL A 441 -12.72 15.52 9.00
C VAL A 441 -13.22 16.31 7.78
N LYS A 442 -13.59 15.67 6.67
CA LYS A 442 -14.22 16.34 5.52
C LYS A 442 -15.60 16.91 5.85
N GLU A 443 -16.39 16.24 6.70
CA GLU A 443 -17.64 16.79 7.23
C GLU A 443 -17.41 18.03 8.10
N ALA A 444 -16.41 18.01 8.98
CA ALA A 444 -16.02 19.16 9.79
C ALA A 444 -15.48 20.32 8.94
N GLN A 445 -14.67 20.02 7.92
CA GLN A 445 -14.18 20.98 6.92
C GLN A 445 -15.35 21.63 6.15
N ALA A 446 -16.31 20.84 5.68
CA ALA A 446 -17.49 21.35 4.98
C ALA A 446 -18.41 22.17 5.91
N PHE A 447 -18.56 21.76 7.17
CA PHE A 447 -19.27 22.53 8.19
C PHE A 447 -18.60 23.90 8.45
N ALA A 448 -17.27 23.92 8.55
CA ALA A 448 -16.47 25.13 8.68
C ALA A 448 -16.55 26.05 7.44
N LEU A 449 -16.53 25.50 6.22
CA LEU A 449 -16.63 26.27 4.97
C LEU A 449 -18.04 26.81 4.68
N THR A 450 -19.10 26.18 5.22
CA THR A 450 -20.50 26.65 5.07
C THR A 450 -20.94 27.63 6.16
N SER A 451 -20.01 28.05 7.02
CA SER A 451 -20.21 28.79 8.28
C SER A 451 -20.77 30.23 8.19
N SER A 452 -21.20 30.70 7.01
CA SER A 452 -21.81 32.03 6.80
C SER A 452 -23.07 32.33 7.65
N ALA A 453 -23.51 31.39 8.48
CA ALA A 453 -24.58 31.49 9.46
C ALA A 453 -24.13 31.90 10.88
N TYR A 454 -22.82 31.86 11.20
CA TYR A 454 -22.28 32.18 12.53
C TYR A 454 -21.77 33.62 12.63
N GLY A 455 -21.88 34.23 13.80
CA GLY A 455 -21.51 35.63 14.02
C GLY A 455 -20.03 35.90 14.29
N ASN A 456 -19.26 34.86 14.63
CA ASN A 456 -17.82 34.88 14.93
C ASN A 456 -17.27 33.44 15.05
N GLU A 457 -15.94 33.32 15.08
CA GLU A 457 -15.21 32.05 15.25
C GLU A 457 -15.58 31.29 16.54
N SER A 458 -15.79 31.99 17.67
CA SER A 458 -16.15 31.32 18.93
C SER A 458 -17.51 30.63 18.87
N GLU A 459 -18.48 31.20 18.15
CA GLU A 459 -19.77 30.54 17.88
C GLU A 459 -19.61 29.32 16.95
N LEU A 460 -18.72 29.39 15.96
CA LEU A 460 -18.41 28.28 15.06
C LEU A 460 -17.75 27.11 15.81
N PHE A 461 -16.73 27.37 16.61
CA PHE A 461 -16.00 26.32 17.35
C PHE A 461 -16.82 25.71 18.49
N ALA A 462 -17.69 26.49 19.15
CA ALA A 462 -18.68 25.95 20.07
C ALA A 462 -19.63 24.97 19.36
N ALA A 463 -20.20 25.36 18.21
CA ALA A 463 -21.08 24.50 17.43
C ALA A 463 -20.35 23.28 16.81
N MET A 464 -19.06 23.41 16.50
CA MET A 464 -18.20 22.30 16.07
C MET A 464 -17.99 21.30 17.21
N SER A 465 -17.70 21.77 18.42
CA SER A 465 -17.56 20.92 19.61
C SER A 465 -18.87 20.21 19.97
N ASP A 466 -20.02 20.90 19.90
CA ASP A 466 -21.34 20.27 20.12
C ASP A 466 -21.66 19.15 19.11
N ARG A 467 -21.16 19.25 17.86
CA ARG A 467 -21.43 18.28 16.79
C ARG A 467 -20.38 17.17 16.68
N PHE A 468 -19.11 17.47 16.94
CA PHE A 468 -17.97 16.62 16.63
C PHE A 468 -17.00 16.39 17.80
N GLY A 469 -17.30 16.90 19.01
CA GLY A 469 -16.43 16.80 20.20
C GLY A 469 -16.71 15.60 21.11
N ASN A 470 -17.07 14.43 20.57
CA ASN A 470 -17.50 13.28 21.36
C ASN A 470 -16.46 12.14 21.38
N GLY A 471 -15.96 11.82 22.57
CA GLY A 471 -14.96 10.75 22.82
C GLY A 471 -13.62 10.95 22.12
N ALA A 472 -12.84 9.88 22.02
CA ALA A 472 -11.54 9.80 21.34
C ALA A 472 -11.56 10.37 19.90
N ASP A 473 -12.69 10.29 19.20
CA ASP A 473 -12.87 10.74 17.82
C ASP A 473 -13.05 12.27 17.65
N TYR A 474 -12.75 13.07 18.67
CA TYR A 474 -13.05 14.51 18.62
C TYR A 474 -12.39 15.24 17.46
N VAL A 475 -13.06 16.28 16.97
CA VAL A 475 -12.48 17.24 16.01
C VAL A 475 -11.82 18.41 16.74
N PHE A 476 -10.58 18.69 16.35
CA PHE A 476 -9.78 19.83 16.81
C PHE A 476 -9.48 20.82 15.68
N ALA A 477 -9.02 22.02 16.02
CA ALA A 477 -8.64 23.05 15.06
C ALA A 477 -7.49 23.92 15.56
N TYR A 478 -6.55 24.24 14.67
CA TYR A 478 -5.44 25.18 14.89
C TYR A 478 -5.32 26.13 13.70
N ASP A 479 -4.88 27.36 13.94
CA ASP A 479 -4.50 28.27 12.85
C ASP A 479 -3.18 27.84 12.17
N MET A 480 -2.90 28.41 11.00
CA MET A 480 -1.68 28.08 10.23
C MET A 480 -0.37 28.60 10.87
N ILE A 481 -0.42 29.18 12.08
CA ILE A 481 0.76 29.58 12.86
C ILE A 481 0.83 28.86 14.22
N GLY A 482 -0.02 27.86 14.47
CA GLY A 482 0.00 26.98 15.63
C GLY A 482 -0.82 27.43 16.84
N THR A 483 -1.66 28.46 16.73
CA THR A 483 -2.61 28.83 17.81
C THR A 483 -3.74 27.82 17.86
N CYS A 484 -4.00 27.23 19.02
CA CYS A 484 -5.14 26.35 19.24
C CYS A 484 -6.46 27.13 19.17
N LEU A 485 -7.33 26.78 18.21
CA LEU A 485 -8.64 27.41 18.01
C LEU A 485 -9.78 26.61 18.64
N ASN A 486 -9.70 25.26 18.62
CA ASN A 486 -10.67 24.38 19.25
C ASN A 486 -10.01 23.06 19.69
N LEU A 487 -10.13 22.72 20.97
CA LEU A 487 -9.69 21.44 21.52
C LEU A 487 -10.69 20.99 22.59
N PRO A 488 -11.71 20.18 22.23
CA PRO A 488 -12.90 19.98 23.07
C PRO A 488 -12.65 19.49 24.51
N PHE A 489 -11.61 18.67 24.71
CA PHE A 489 -11.27 18.08 26.00
C PHE A 489 -10.22 18.85 26.81
N GLN A 490 -9.55 19.83 26.19
CA GLN A 490 -8.61 20.76 26.85
C GLN A 490 -8.97 22.21 26.48
N PRO A 491 -10.20 22.70 26.79
CA PRO A 491 -10.69 23.99 26.29
C PRO A 491 -9.86 25.20 26.76
N GLU A 492 -9.12 25.07 27.87
CA GLU A 492 -8.14 26.05 28.34
C GLU A 492 -6.94 26.26 27.40
N MET A 493 -6.73 25.37 26.43
CA MET A 493 -5.73 25.56 25.36
C MET A 493 -6.17 26.56 24.30
N THR A 494 -7.45 26.96 24.26
CA THR A 494 -7.96 27.92 23.27
C THR A 494 -7.22 29.26 23.35
N GLY A 495 -6.60 29.68 22.25
CA GLY A 495 -5.77 30.88 22.16
C GLY A 495 -4.32 30.70 22.62
N VAL A 496 -3.88 29.47 22.94
CA VAL A 496 -2.49 29.14 23.26
C VAL A 496 -1.71 28.81 21.98
N ASP A 497 -0.53 29.40 21.82
CA ASP A 497 0.46 29.02 20.82
C ASP A 497 1.04 27.64 21.17
N ARG A 498 0.80 26.67 20.29
CA ARG A 498 1.33 25.30 20.35
C ARG A 498 2.25 24.99 19.17
N LEU A 499 2.76 25.98 18.43
CA LEU A 499 3.64 25.75 17.28
C LEU A 499 4.90 24.96 17.64
N ASN A 500 5.45 25.19 18.83
CA ASN A 500 6.62 24.47 19.35
C ASN A 500 6.24 23.49 20.47
N PHE A 501 4.98 23.02 20.48
CA PHE A 501 4.59 21.88 21.31
C PHE A 501 5.19 20.60 20.71
N THR A 502 5.91 19.86 21.54
CA THR A 502 6.30 18.47 21.26
C THR A 502 5.46 17.53 22.10
N ASP A 503 5.21 16.33 21.59
CA ASP A 503 4.77 15.22 22.43
C ASP A 503 5.90 14.70 23.34
N ALA A 504 5.61 13.63 24.09
CA ALA A 504 6.52 13.01 25.06
C ALA A 504 7.91 12.66 24.47
N TYR A 505 7.96 12.34 23.18
CA TYR A 505 9.15 11.83 22.48
C TYR A 505 9.83 12.87 21.58
N GLY A 506 9.33 14.12 21.59
CA GLY A 506 9.94 15.23 20.86
C GLY A 506 9.36 15.49 19.47
N VAL A 507 8.30 14.81 19.05
CA VAL A 507 7.67 15.05 17.74
C VAL A 507 6.84 16.33 17.80
N GLU A 508 7.11 17.25 16.87
CA GLU A 508 6.45 18.57 16.79
C GLU A 508 5.07 18.46 16.13
N ALA A 509 4.13 17.78 16.80
CA ALA A 509 2.80 17.44 16.32
C ALA A 509 2.11 18.54 15.49
N VAL A 510 1.95 19.74 16.04
CA VAL A 510 1.24 20.85 15.39
C VAL A 510 1.94 21.33 14.12
N LYS A 511 3.28 21.23 14.02
CA LYS A 511 3.99 21.54 12.78
C LYS A 511 3.73 20.50 11.70
N LEU A 512 3.74 19.21 12.04
CA LEU A 512 3.41 18.14 11.08
C LEU A 512 1.98 18.29 10.55
N GLU A 513 1.04 18.66 11.41
CA GLU A 513 -0.35 18.93 11.04
C GLU A 513 -0.48 20.17 10.12
N ILE A 514 0.24 21.27 10.42
CA ILE A 514 0.31 22.45 9.55
C ILE A 514 0.93 22.09 8.20
N ASP A 515 2.06 21.39 8.19
CA ASP A 515 2.77 20.95 6.98
C ASP A 515 1.81 20.11 6.10
N ALA A 516 1.11 19.13 6.69
CA ALA A 516 0.09 18.32 6.00
C ALA A 516 -1.11 19.15 5.50
N ALA A 517 -1.61 20.11 6.29
CA ALA A 517 -2.69 20.99 5.86
C ALA A 517 -2.30 21.88 4.68
N GLN A 518 -1.07 22.41 4.66
CA GLN A 518 -0.52 23.19 3.55
C GLN A 518 -0.39 22.37 2.25
N ARG A 519 -0.17 21.05 2.35
CA ARG A 519 -0.20 20.14 1.19
C ARG A 519 -1.62 19.83 0.66
N GLY A 520 -2.67 20.36 1.31
CA GLY A 520 -4.09 20.11 0.96
C GLY A 520 -4.82 19.20 1.95
N GLY A 521 -4.15 18.78 3.03
CA GLY A 521 -4.60 17.78 4.00
C GLY A 521 -3.86 16.46 3.83
N GLY A 522 -3.73 15.70 4.91
CA GLY A 522 -2.95 14.46 4.94
C GLY A 522 -2.96 13.78 6.30
N CYS A 523 -2.31 12.62 6.38
CA CYS A 523 -2.19 11.83 7.61
C CYS A 523 -0.90 12.16 8.38
N VAL A 524 -0.94 12.09 9.70
CA VAL A 524 0.21 12.19 10.63
C VAL A 524 -0.02 11.28 11.84
N TYR A 525 1.03 10.79 12.51
CA TYR A 525 0.91 10.25 13.86
C TYR A 525 1.49 11.23 14.88
N VAL A 526 0.85 11.31 16.05
CA VAL A 526 1.23 12.16 17.17
C VAL A 526 0.93 11.41 18.48
N VAL A 527 1.76 11.53 19.51
CA VAL A 527 1.39 11.05 20.85
C VAL A 527 0.64 12.16 21.58
N CYS A 528 -0.52 11.84 22.15
CA CYS A 528 -1.32 12.81 22.91
C CYS A 528 -2.27 12.15 23.89
N GLU A 529 -2.79 12.92 24.86
CA GLU A 529 -3.80 12.46 25.82
C GLU A 529 -5.06 11.96 25.09
N ASN A 530 -5.45 10.70 25.35
CA ASN A 530 -6.74 10.14 24.94
C ASN A 530 -7.82 10.52 25.97
N PRO A 531 -8.88 11.25 25.60
CA PRO A 531 -9.90 11.70 26.55
C PRO A 531 -10.77 10.58 27.11
N ASP A 532 -10.80 9.39 26.49
CA ASP A 532 -11.59 8.25 26.97
C ASP A 532 -10.83 7.40 28.01
N THR A 533 -9.49 7.42 28.01
CA THR A 533 -8.63 6.67 28.96
C THR A 533 -7.94 7.58 29.98
N GLY A 534 -7.56 8.80 29.59
CA GLY A 534 -6.74 9.73 30.35
C GLY A 534 -5.23 9.49 30.25
N ASN A 535 -4.79 8.59 29.37
CA ASN A 535 -3.37 8.27 29.13
C ASN A 535 -2.84 8.99 27.89
N GLU A 536 -1.52 9.18 27.79
CA GLU A 536 -0.88 9.54 26.52
C GLU A 536 -0.76 8.30 25.64
N GLU A 537 -1.31 8.37 24.42
CA GLU A 537 -1.41 7.25 23.49
C GLU A 537 -1.06 7.73 22.08
N LEU A 538 -0.54 6.84 21.23
CA LEU A 538 -0.32 7.17 19.83
C LEU A 538 -1.66 7.38 19.14
N ARG A 539 -1.78 8.48 18.40
CA ARG A 539 -2.95 8.83 17.61
C ARG A 539 -2.58 9.01 16.14
N PHE A 540 -3.23 8.25 15.28
CA PHE A 540 -3.21 8.45 13.83
C PHE A 540 -4.25 9.50 13.45
N CYS A 541 -3.80 10.67 13.04
CA CYS A 541 -4.63 11.81 12.69
C CYS A 541 -4.75 12.00 11.17
N TYR A 542 -5.89 12.53 10.73
CA TYR A 542 -6.04 13.14 9.42
C TYR A 542 -6.43 14.61 9.59
N VAL A 543 -5.82 15.50 8.82
CA VAL A 543 -6.08 16.94 8.85
C VAL A 543 -6.50 17.46 7.49
N ALA A 544 -7.31 18.53 7.46
CA ALA A 544 -7.72 19.21 6.24
C ALA A 544 -7.75 20.74 6.43
N PRO A 545 -7.21 21.53 5.48
CA PRO A 545 -7.21 22.99 5.57
C PRO A 545 -8.62 23.57 5.38
N VAL A 546 -8.93 24.63 6.13
CA VAL A 546 -10.11 25.48 5.93
C VAL A 546 -9.61 26.81 5.40
N LEU A 547 -9.60 26.92 4.06
CA LEU A 547 -8.93 28.01 3.33
C LEU A 547 -7.45 28.09 3.75
N ASP A 548 -6.86 29.29 3.67
CA ASP A 548 -5.48 29.57 4.09
C ASP A 548 -5.38 30.04 5.55
N GLU A 549 -6.48 29.94 6.32
CA GLU A 549 -6.61 30.56 7.66
C GLU A 549 -6.25 29.57 8.79
N TYR A 550 -6.84 28.37 8.75
CA TYR A 550 -6.68 27.35 9.78
C TYR A 550 -6.95 25.95 9.22
N PHE A 551 -6.74 24.91 10.00
CA PHE A 551 -7.12 23.54 9.63
C PHE A 551 -7.98 22.87 10.70
N VAL A 552 -8.71 21.83 10.30
CA VAL A 552 -9.44 20.93 11.20
C VAL A 552 -8.85 19.53 11.12
N GLY A 553 -8.82 18.83 12.24
CA GLY A 553 -8.30 17.48 12.34
C GLY A 553 -9.12 16.59 13.27
N SER A 554 -8.92 15.29 13.14
CA SER A 554 -9.38 14.26 14.07
C SER A 554 -8.40 13.08 13.97
N GLY A 555 -8.55 12.07 14.82
CA GLY A 555 -7.66 10.90 14.78
C GLY A 555 -8.15 9.71 15.59
N ILE A 556 -7.59 8.55 15.28
CA ILE A 556 -7.84 7.25 15.91
C ILE A 556 -6.67 6.96 16.85
N TYR A 557 -6.95 6.62 18.10
CA TYR A 557 -5.93 6.23 19.07
C TYR A 557 -5.62 4.73 18.96
N ALA A 558 -4.39 4.34 19.31
CA ALA A 558 -4.04 2.96 19.63
C ALA A 558 -4.83 2.45 20.86
N GLY A 559 -4.81 1.13 21.11
CA GLY A 559 -5.17 0.61 22.43
C GLY A 559 -4.07 0.90 23.46
N GLU A 560 -4.34 0.68 24.76
CA GLU A 560 -3.41 0.97 25.87
C GLU A 560 -1.94 0.59 25.53
N VAL A 561 -1.06 1.58 25.58
CA VAL A 561 0.39 1.37 25.76
C VAL A 561 0.58 0.74 27.15
N ALA A 562 1.33 -0.37 27.23
CA ALA A 562 1.27 -1.35 28.32
C ALA A 562 2.37 -1.24 29.38
#